data_AF-A0A7S0C1U2-F1
#
_entry.id   AF-A0A7S0C1U2-F1
#
_cell.length_a   1.000
_cell.length_b   1.000
_cell.length_c   1.000
_cell.angle_alpha   90.00
_cell.angle_beta   90.00
_cell.angle_gamma   90.00
#
_symmetry.space_group_name_H-M   'P 1'
#
loop_
_entity.id
_entity.type
_entity.pdbx_description
1 polymer ?
#
loop_
_entity_poly.entity_id
_entity_poly.type
_entity_poly.pdbx_seq_one_letter_code
_entity_poly.pdbx_strand_id
1 'polypeptide(L)'
;ITGDEQKVFSDNFYAESDDLVWKVIANKTIGIVEVLKADNFFQDFHGTYNVQYFGTSVTISGNALVLSVGTIGGIDFSGSVWIFQRPTINDYFDLHQQLNETKLSSDFGSTTAISQDGNFLVASVPSNTENYLSQTGSLLLFARYNIDDFFQKKDVIHGGCPYEKLGLYGVAIEANNGALVVHAKGNGCSSNK
;
A
#
# COMPACT_ATOMS: atom_id res chain seq x y z
N ILE A 1 -15.90 -21.36 28.50
CA ILE A 1 -14.59 -21.22 27.82
C ILE A 1 -14.89 -21.00 26.35
N THR A 2 -14.75 -19.76 25.89
CA THR A 2 -14.32 -19.39 24.54
C THR A 2 -13.88 -17.95 24.69
N GLY A 3 -12.59 -17.78 24.98
CA GLY A 3 -11.97 -16.47 25.04
C GLY A 3 -11.90 -15.94 23.61
N ASP A 4 -12.52 -14.79 23.39
CA ASP A 4 -12.14 -13.91 22.29
C ASP A 4 -10.71 -13.46 22.60
N GLU A 5 -9.72 -14.20 22.11
CA GLU A 5 -8.38 -13.66 21.96
C GLU A 5 -8.49 -12.54 20.91
N GLN A 6 -8.71 -11.32 21.39
CA GLN A 6 -8.19 -10.17 20.67
C GLN A 6 -6.69 -10.39 20.53
N LYS A 7 -6.29 -10.90 19.37
CA LYS A 7 -4.89 -10.92 18.95
C LYS A 7 -4.45 -9.47 18.77
N VAL A 8 -4.03 -8.87 19.88
CA VAL A 8 -3.37 -7.56 19.89
C VAL A 8 -1.98 -7.77 19.31
N PHE A 9 -1.85 -7.63 18.00
CA PHE A 9 -0.55 -7.55 17.34
C PHE A 9 -0.16 -6.07 17.24
N SER A 10 0.91 -5.70 17.94
CA SER A 10 1.41 -4.32 18.05
C SER A 10 1.92 -3.70 16.75
N ASP A 11 2.00 -4.48 15.66
CA ASP A 11 2.52 -4.07 14.35
C ASP A 11 1.47 -4.23 13.23
N ASN A 12 0.18 -4.18 13.56
CA ASN A 12 -0.88 -4.36 12.58
C ASN A 12 -1.12 -3.11 11.72
N PHE A 13 -1.22 -3.32 10.41
CA PHE A 13 -1.78 -2.34 9.48
C PHE A 13 -3.25 -2.65 9.22
N TYR A 14 -4.01 -1.60 8.96
CA TYR A 14 -5.46 -1.66 8.90
C TYR A 14 -6.01 -0.88 7.71
N ALA A 15 -7.01 -1.45 7.03
CA ALA A 15 -7.79 -0.76 6.01
C ALA A 15 -9.27 -1.17 6.07
N GLU A 16 -10.16 -0.26 5.71
CA GLU A 16 -11.60 -0.47 5.68
C GLU A 16 -12.21 -0.02 4.34
N SER A 17 -13.29 -0.67 3.94
CA SER A 17 -14.20 -0.18 2.91
C SER A 17 -15.11 0.93 3.42
N ASP A 18 -15.75 1.67 2.52
CA ASP A 18 -16.61 2.81 2.90
C ASP A 18 -17.85 2.40 3.71
N ASP A 19 -18.35 1.18 3.49
CA ASP A 19 -19.48 0.61 4.24
C ASP A 19 -19.06 -0.03 5.57
N LEU A 20 -17.76 -0.04 5.89
CA LEU A 20 -17.14 -0.65 7.08
C LEU A 20 -17.44 -2.15 7.23
N VAL A 21 -17.94 -2.80 6.17
CA VAL A 21 -18.19 -4.24 6.16
C VAL A 21 -16.90 -5.00 5.96
N TRP A 22 -15.96 -4.46 5.18
CA TRP A 22 -14.70 -5.10 4.88
C TRP A 22 -13.57 -4.46 5.65
N LYS A 23 -12.79 -5.32 6.31
CA LYS A 23 -11.60 -4.94 7.05
C LYS A 23 -10.43 -5.76 6.57
N VAL A 24 -9.26 -5.14 6.50
CA VAL A 24 -8.01 -5.81 6.18
C VAL A 24 -7.05 -5.58 7.32
N ILE A 25 -6.49 -6.67 7.85
CA ILE A 25 -5.55 -6.65 8.96
C ILE A 25 -4.28 -7.33 8.48
N ALA A 26 -3.14 -6.67 8.66
CA ALA A 26 -1.85 -7.22 8.23
C ALA A 26 -0.88 -7.34 9.40
N ASN A 27 -0.29 -8.52 9.57
CA ASN A 27 0.83 -8.73 10.46
C ASN A 27 2.09 -8.96 9.64
N LYS A 28 2.83 -7.87 9.39
CA LYS A 28 4.05 -7.90 8.58
C LYS A 28 5.17 -8.75 9.16
N THR A 29 5.18 -8.99 10.47
CA THR A 29 6.24 -9.75 11.16
C THR A 29 6.17 -11.23 10.80
N ILE A 30 4.97 -11.74 10.54
CA ILE A 30 4.74 -13.12 10.07
C ILE A 30 4.30 -13.18 8.60
N GLY A 31 4.14 -12.03 7.94
CA GLY A 31 3.84 -11.93 6.51
C GLY A 31 2.43 -12.37 6.15
N ILE A 32 1.46 -12.16 7.04
CA ILE A 32 0.05 -12.55 6.85
C ILE A 32 -0.82 -11.31 6.70
N VAL A 33 -1.72 -11.32 5.71
CA VAL A 33 -2.80 -10.36 5.55
C VAL A 33 -4.13 -11.10 5.61
N GLU A 34 -4.99 -10.74 6.54
CA GLU A 34 -6.33 -11.29 6.73
C GLU A 34 -7.38 -10.28 6.26
N VAL A 35 -8.38 -10.77 5.54
CA VAL A 35 -9.57 -10.02 5.13
C VAL A 35 -10.74 -10.53 5.95
N LEU A 36 -11.45 -9.60 6.57
CA LEU A 36 -12.66 -9.85 7.35
C LEU A 36 -13.87 -9.27 6.63
N LYS A 37 -14.99 -9.98 6.70
CA LYS A 37 -16.32 -9.51 6.29
C LYS A 37 -17.23 -9.48 7.52
N ALA A 38 -17.70 -8.30 7.89
CA ALA A 38 -18.47 -8.09 9.13
C ALA A 38 -17.79 -8.77 10.34
N ASP A 39 -16.49 -8.51 10.51
CA ASP A 39 -15.61 -9.08 11.56
C ASP A 39 -15.40 -10.59 11.52
N ASN A 40 -15.94 -11.30 10.53
CA ASN A 40 -15.70 -12.73 10.33
C ASN A 40 -14.57 -12.94 9.34
N PHE A 41 -13.69 -13.91 9.61
CA PHE A 41 -12.66 -14.33 8.67
C PHE A 41 -13.27 -14.66 7.29
N PHE A 42 -12.71 -14.08 6.24
CA PHE A 42 -13.12 -14.32 4.86
C PHE A 42 -12.00 -15.01 4.06
N GLN A 43 -10.80 -14.43 4.05
CA GLN A 43 -9.66 -14.91 3.27
C GLN A 43 -8.36 -14.40 3.89
N ASP A 44 -7.26 -15.13 3.69
CA ASP A 44 -5.91 -14.69 4.00
C ASP A 44 -4.97 -14.75 2.79
N PHE A 45 -3.87 -14.01 2.89
CA PHE A 45 -2.74 -14.03 1.97
C PHE A 45 -1.44 -14.13 2.76
N HIS A 46 -0.52 -14.88 2.18
CA HIS A 46 0.79 -15.15 2.78
C HIS A 46 1.89 -14.64 1.85
N GLY A 47 2.83 -13.89 2.41
CA GLY A 47 4.09 -13.59 1.73
C GLY A 47 4.86 -14.88 1.45
N THR A 48 5.66 -14.88 0.38
CA THR A 48 6.44 -16.06 -0.01
C THR A 48 7.62 -16.36 0.93
N TYR A 49 8.04 -15.39 1.74
CA TYR A 49 9.09 -15.55 2.76
C TYR A 49 8.84 -14.67 4.00
N ASN A 50 9.08 -15.22 5.19
CA ASN A 50 8.89 -14.58 6.50
C ASN A 50 9.69 -13.27 6.70
N VAL A 51 10.65 -12.96 5.82
CA VAL A 51 11.51 -11.76 5.89
C VAL A 51 11.14 -10.69 4.87
N GLN A 52 10.08 -10.88 4.08
CA GLN A 52 9.67 -9.91 3.05
C GLN A 52 8.81 -8.75 3.58
N TYR A 53 8.46 -8.78 4.87
CA TYR A 53 7.56 -7.80 5.48
C TYR A 53 6.27 -7.65 4.66
N PHE A 54 5.70 -8.76 4.20
CA PHE A 54 4.45 -8.75 3.45
C PHE A 54 3.33 -8.22 4.32
N GLY A 55 2.58 -7.22 3.84
CA GLY A 55 1.64 -6.49 4.68
C GLY A 55 2.25 -5.29 5.40
N THR A 56 3.38 -4.76 4.91
CA THR A 56 3.94 -3.48 5.42
C THR A 56 2.99 -2.31 5.20
N SER A 57 2.19 -2.38 4.14
CA SER A 57 1.02 -1.53 3.97
C SER A 57 -0.12 -2.38 3.44
N VAL A 58 -1.35 -2.00 3.79
CA VAL A 58 -2.56 -2.57 3.20
C VAL A 58 -3.56 -1.47 2.92
N THR A 59 -4.23 -1.56 1.78
CA THR A 59 -5.35 -0.67 1.45
C THR A 59 -6.41 -1.41 0.67
N ILE A 60 -7.66 -1.07 0.88
CA ILE A 60 -8.78 -1.60 0.10
C ILE A 60 -9.55 -0.44 -0.53
N SER A 61 -10.04 -0.61 -1.76
CA SER A 61 -10.88 0.39 -2.41
C SER A 61 -12.24 0.51 -1.72
N GLY A 62 -12.93 1.64 -1.91
CA GLY A 62 -14.22 1.90 -1.28
C GLY A 62 -15.30 0.87 -1.64
N ASN A 63 -15.28 0.38 -2.89
CA ASN A 63 -16.13 -0.72 -3.36
C ASN A 63 -15.65 -2.12 -2.93
N ALA A 64 -14.53 -2.20 -2.22
CA ALA A 64 -13.87 -3.42 -1.76
C ALA A 64 -13.58 -4.47 -2.84
N LEU A 65 -13.40 -4.08 -4.09
CA LEU A 65 -13.05 -4.99 -5.19
C LEU A 65 -11.54 -5.06 -5.45
N VAL A 66 -10.76 -4.16 -4.85
CA VAL A 66 -9.32 -4.06 -5.04
C VAL A 66 -8.64 -3.92 -3.69
N LEU A 67 -7.60 -4.72 -3.50
CA LEU A 67 -6.74 -4.72 -2.33
C LEU A 67 -5.29 -4.51 -2.80
N SER A 68 -4.58 -3.57 -2.18
CA SER A 68 -3.14 -3.45 -2.34
C SER A 68 -2.41 -3.89 -1.07
N VAL A 69 -1.32 -4.63 -1.24
CA VAL A 69 -0.46 -5.09 -0.15
C VAL A 69 0.99 -4.75 -0.46
N GLY A 70 1.62 -3.94 0.39
CA GLY A 70 3.03 -3.57 0.29
C GLY A 70 3.96 -4.60 0.92
N THR A 71 5.14 -4.78 0.33
CA THR A 71 6.24 -5.61 0.84
C THR A 71 7.54 -4.84 0.71
N ILE A 72 8.23 -4.51 1.81
CA ILE A 72 9.51 -3.79 1.72
C ILE A 72 10.73 -4.72 1.75
N GLY A 73 10.56 -5.95 2.23
CA GLY A 73 11.58 -6.98 2.17
C GLY A 73 11.41 -7.84 0.92
N GLY A 74 12.52 -8.22 0.29
CA GLY A 74 12.56 -8.91 -0.99
C GLY A 74 14.01 -9.11 -1.43
N ILE A 75 14.23 -9.47 -2.68
CA ILE A 75 15.58 -9.44 -3.26
C ILE A 75 16.07 -7.97 -3.19
N ASP A 76 17.13 -7.73 -2.43
CA ASP A 76 17.81 -6.43 -2.27
C ASP A 76 17.02 -5.27 -1.64
N PHE A 77 15.91 -5.55 -0.94
CA PHE A 77 15.04 -4.52 -0.33
C PHE A 77 14.48 -3.50 -1.35
N SER A 78 14.31 -3.91 -2.61
CA SER A 78 13.70 -3.05 -3.64
C SER A 78 12.24 -2.74 -3.30
N GLY A 79 11.53 -3.69 -2.71
CA GLY A 79 10.13 -3.60 -2.35
C GLY A 79 9.18 -3.89 -3.51
N SER A 80 7.91 -4.18 -3.20
CA SER A 80 6.87 -4.46 -4.19
C SER A 80 5.47 -4.14 -3.65
N VAL A 81 4.51 -3.94 -4.55
CA VAL A 81 3.09 -3.80 -4.22
C VAL A 81 2.30 -4.87 -4.97
N TRP A 82 1.58 -5.68 -4.21
CA TRP A 82 0.74 -6.76 -4.69
C TRP A 82 -0.69 -6.26 -4.79
N ILE A 83 -1.29 -6.44 -5.96
CA ILE A 83 -2.66 -6.02 -6.26
C ILE A 83 -3.52 -7.27 -6.38
N PHE A 84 -4.46 -7.38 -5.46
CA PHE A 84 -5.47 -8.42 -5.46
C PHE A 84 -6.80 -7.85 -5.90
N GLN A 85 -7.55 -8.62 -6.67
CA GLN A 85 -8.85 -8.23 -7.18
C GLN A 85 -9.85 -9.36 -7.10
N ARG A 86 -11.12 -8.97 -7.04
CA ARG A 86 -12.24 -9.90 -7.11
C ARG A 86 -13.33 -9.37 -8.05
N PRO A 87 -14.06 -10.24 -8.75
CA PRO A 87 -15.13 -9.81 -9.64
C PRO A 87 -16.30 -9.13 -8.89
N THR A 88 -16.69 -9.70 -7.74
CA THR A 88 -17.76 -9.16 -6.90
C THR A 88 -17.40 -9.21 -5.42
N ILE A 89 -18.18 -8.52 -4.60
CA ILE A 89 -18.00 -8.44 -3.14
C ILE A 89 -18.09 -9.80 -2.44
N ASN A 90 -18.69 -10.82 -3.08
CA ASN A 90 -18.86 -12.14 -2.48
C ASN A 90 -17.81 -13.14 -2.97
N ASP A 91 -16.99 -12.77 -3.94
CA ASP A 91 -15.92 -13.61 -4.46
C ASP A 91 -14.64 -13.46 -3.64
N TYR A 92 -13.79 -14.48 -3.73
CA TYR A 92 -12.43 -14.40 -3.24
C TYR A 92 -11.60 -13.47 -4.10
N PHE A 93 -10.60 -12.87 -3.47
CA PHE A 93 -9.56 -12.11 -4.14
C PHE A 93 -8.54 -13.05 -4.77
N ASP A 94 -8.17 -12.75 -6.02
CA ASP A 94 -7.07 -13.36 -6.73
C ASP A 94 -5.94 -12.34 -6.95
N LEU A 95 -4.71 -12.83 -7.04
CA LEU A 95 -3.57 -11.99 -7.41
C LEU A 95 -3.74 -11.53 -8.86
N HIS A 96 -3.95 -10.23 -9.04
CA HIS A 96 -4.08 -9.63 -10.37
C HIS A 96 -2.74 -9.14 -10.90
N GLN A 97 -1.97 -8.43 -10.09
CA GLN A 97 -0.74 -7.78 -10.52
C GLN A 97 0.27 -7.66 -9.39
N GLN A 98 1.56 -7.72 -9.72
CA GLN A 98 2.64 -7.30 -8.84
C GLN A 98 3.39 -6.13 -9.48
N LEU A 99 3.44 -5.01 -8.76
CA LEU A 99 4.24 -3.85 -9.13
C LEU A 99 5.61 -3.97 -8.45
N ASN A 100 6.67 -3.77 -9.22
CA ASN A 100 8.05 -3.86 -8.74
C ASN A 100 8.83 -2.62 -9.19
N GLU A 101 9.76 -2.16 -8.36
CA GLU A 101 10.77 -1.19 -8.74
C GLU A 101 12.13 -1.89 -8.90
N THR A 102 12.97 -1.39 -9.80
CA THR A 102 14.25 -2.01 -10.13
C THR A 102 15.39 -1.52 -9.25
N LYS A 103 15.18 -0.44 -8.50
CA LYS A 103 16.17 0.16 -7.61
C LYS A 103 16.25 -0.63 -6.30
N LEU A 104 17.46 -1.08 -5.97
CA LEU A 104 17.74 -1.77 -4.72
C LEU A 104 17.51 -0.83 -3.53
N SER A 105 17.06 -1.37 -2.41
CA SER A 105 16.85 -0.64 -1.14
C SER A 105 15.99 0.62 -1.30
N SER A 106 14.97 0.55 -2.16
CA SER A 106 14.08 1.68 -2.44
C SER A 106 12.91 1.76 -1.45
N ASP A 107 12.64 0.66 -0.74
CA ASP A 107 11.51 0.49 0.16
C ASP A 107 10.16 0.77 -0.55
N PHE A 108 10.06 0.42 -1.83
CA PHE A 108 8.85 0.60 -2.62
C PHE A 108 7.67 -0.14 -1.99
N GLY A 109 6.53 0.54 -1.88
CA GLY A 109 5.34 0.00 -1.23
C GLY A 109 5.37 0.09 0.30
N SER A 110 6.25 0.91 0.88
CA SER A 110 6.23 1.21 2.33
C SER A 110 4.88 1.72 2.81
N THR A 111 4.25 2.58 2.01
CA THR A 111 2.86 3.00 2.16
C THR A 111 2.17 2.97 0.81
N THR A 112 0.87 2.69 0.83
CA THR A 112 0.02 2.66 -0.35
C THR A 112 -1.29 3.40 -0.07
N ALA A 113 -1.94 3.88 -1.12
CA ALA A 113 -3.27 4.49 -1.09
C ALA A 113 -3.99 4.16 -2.40
N ILE A 114 -5.27 3.78 -2.33
CA ILE A 114 -6.08 3.47 -3.51
C ILE A 114 -7.32 4.35 -3.53
N SER A 115 -7.72 4.81 -4.72
CA SER A 115 -8.95 5.60 -4.87
C SER A 115 -10.20 4.77 -4.60
N GLN A 116 -11.29 5.45 -4.27
CA GLN A 116 -12.58 4.83 -3.95
C GLN A 116 -13.09 3.89 -5.05
N ASP A 117 -12.93 4.31 -6.31
CA ASP A 117 -13.29 3.53 -7.50
C ASP A 117 -12.30 2.41 -7.84
N GLY A 118 -11.14 2.39 -7.19
CA GLY A 118 -10.08 1.41 -7.42
C GLY A 118 -9.28 1.63 -8.70
N ASN A 119 -9.34 2.80 -9.35
CA ASN A 119 -8.64 3.06 -10.63
C ASN A 119 -7.31 3.79 -10.49
N PHE A 120 -7.06 4.42 -9.34
CA PHE A 120 -5.80 5.09 -9.02
C PHE A 120 -5.16 4.45 -7.80
N LEU A 121 -3.85 4.26 -7.86
CA LEU A 121 -3.04 3.74 -6.78
C LEU A 121 -1.82 4.64 -6.64
N VAL A 122 -1.50 5.04 -5.41
CA VAL A 122 -0.22 5.67 -5.09
C VAL A 122 0.55 4.74 -4.18
N ALA A 123 1.84 4.59 -4.46
CA ALA A 123 2.76 3.82 -3.63
C ALA A 123 4.04 4.62 -3.39
N SER A 124 4.50 4.65 -2.14
CA SER A 124 5.70 5.41 -1.76
C SER A 124 6.99 4.66 -2.05
N VAL A 125 8.06 5.40 -2.32
CA VAL A 125 9.46 4.96 -2.41
C VAL A 125 10.30 5.87 -1.49
N PRO A 126 10.22 5.72 -0.16
CA PRO A 126 10.76 6.71 0.77
C PRO A 126 12.29 6.79 0.76
N SER A 127 12.97 5.73 0.32
CA SER A 127 14.43 5.71 0.16
C SER A 127 14.90 6.20 -1.21
N ASN A 128 13.98 6.71 -2.05
CA ASN A 128 14.38 7.29 -3.33
C ASN A 128 15.30 8.50 -3.15
N THR A 129 16.29 8.59 -4.03
CA THR A 129 17.34 9.61 -4.06
C THR A 129 17.35 10.13 -5.49
N GLU A 130 17.06 11.42 -5.65
CA GLU A 130 16.89 12.10 -6.93
C GLU A 130 17.65 13.43 -6.91
N ASN A 131 18.10 13.91 -8.07
CA ASN A 131 18.69 15.24 -8.24
C ASN A 131 19.81 15.58 -7.23
N TYR A 132 20.65 14.60 -6.88
CA TYR A 132 21.72 14.73 -5.88
C TYR A 132 21.27 14.98 -4.44
N LEU A 133 19.96 14.87 -4.16
CA LEU A 133 19.38 14.99 -2.84
C LEU A 133 19.15 13.59 -2.26
N SER A 134 19.91 13.26 -1.21
CA SER A 134 19.83 11.96 -0.54
C SER A 134 18.48 11.74 0.11
N GLN A 135 17.82 10.61 -0.18
CA GLN A 135 16.62 10.13 0.51
C GLN A 135 15.48 11.17 0.61
N THR A 136 15.22 11.90 -0.47
CA THR A 136 14.05 12.79 -0.58
C THR A 136 12.74 12.01 -0.48
N GLY A 137 12.75 10.73 -0.88
CA GLY A 137 11.56 9.95 -1.10
C GLY A 137 10.80 10.39 -2.36
N SER A 138 9.88 9.56 -2.79
CA SER A 138 8.99 9.83 -3.92
C SER A 138 7.70 9.04 -3.80
N LEU A 139 6.67 9.45 -4.51
CA LEU A 139 5.43 8.72 -4.68
C LEU A 139 5.28 8.34 -6.16
N LEU A 140 4.92 7.10 -6.42
CA LEU A 140 4.63 6.62 -7.77
C LEU A 140 3.11 6.58 -7.92
N LEU A 141 2.60 7.34 -8.89
CA LEU A 141 1.19 7.33 -9.25
C LEU A 141 0.97 6.29 -10.34
N PHE A 142 0.07 5.36 -10.09
CA PHE A 142 -0.40 4.38 -11.03
C PHE A 142 -1.88 4.61 -11.34
N ALA A 143 -2.24 4.41 -12.60
CA ALA A 143 -3.64 4.44 -13.02
C ALA A 143 -3.92 3.31 -14.00
N ARG A 144 -5.19 2.93 -14.04
CA ARG A 144 -5.75 2.01 -15.03
C ARG A 144 -7.04 2.61 -15.59
N TYR A 145 -7.50 2.07 -16.71
CA TYR A 145 -8.69 2.58 -17.38
C TYR A 145 -9.96 1.91 -16.85
N ASN A 146 -9.95 0.59 -16.68
CA ASN A 146 -11.02 -0.17 -16.03
C ASN A 146 -10.50 -1.10 -14.92
N ILE A 147 -11.43 -1.65 -14.13
CA ILE A 147 -11.16 -2.60 -13.05
C ILE A 147 -10.41 -3.86 -13.52
N ASP A 148 -10.63 -4.31 -14.75
CA ASP A 148 -9.98 -5.50 -15.31
C ASP A 148 -8.60 -5.21 -15.90
N ASP A 149 -8.23 -3.93 -16.04
CA ASP A 149 -6.94 -3.53 -16.58
C ASP A 149 -5.83 -3.59 -15.53
N PHE A 150 -4.59 -3.69 -16.02
CA PHE A 150 -3.40 -3.54 -15.20
C PHE A 150 -3.12 -2.07 -14.88
N PHE A 151 -2.67 -1.81 -13.64
CA PHE A 151 -2.11 -0.53 -13.24
C PHE A 151 -0.85 -0.23 -14.03
N GLN A 152 -0.77 1.00 -14.54
CA GLN A 152 0.40 1.53 -15.22
C GLN A 152 0.90 2.78 -14.51
N LYS A 153 2.22 2.89 -14.35
CA LYS A 153 2.84 4.11 -13.81
C LYS A 153 2.52 5.28 -14.73
N LYS A 154 1.95 6.35 -14.15
CA LYS A 154 1.58 7.58 -14.86
C LYS A 154 2.47 8.75 -14.50
N ASP A 155 2.87 8.85 -13.23
CA ASP A 155 3.66 9.99 -12.78
C ASP A 155 4.50 9.64 -11.54
N VAL A 156 5.44 10.53 -11.21
CA VAL A 156 6.27 10.47 -10.01
C VAL A 156 6.24 11.82 -9.30
N ILE A 157 5.83 11.81 -8.03
CA ILE A 157 5.86 12.99 -7.16
C ILE A 157 7.13 12.90 -6.31
N HIS A 158 8.05 13.84 -6.49
CA HIS A 158 9.33 13.84 -5.79
C HIS A 158 9.26 14.64 -4.48
N GLY A 159 9.96 14.17 -3.45
CA GLY A 159 10.25 14.99 -2.28
C GLY A 159 11.06 16.23 -2.65
N GLY A 160 10.82 17.32 -1.95
CA GLY A 160 11.42 18.64 -2.19
C GLY A 160 12.74 18.88 -1.49
N CYS A 161 13.17 18.05 -0.53
CA CYS A 161 14.43 18.28 0.20
C CYS A 161 15.14 17.00 0.70
N PRO A 162 16.47 17.06 0.95
CA PRO A 162 17.22 15.92 1.48
C PRO A 162 16.61 15.36 2.75
N TYR A 163 16.57 14.03 2.84
CA TYR A 163 16.07 13.26 3.98
C TYR A 163 14.58 13.47 4.30
N GLU A 164 13.81 14.13 3.42
CA GLU A 164 12.36 14.25 3.57
C GLU A 164 11.68 12.89 3.62
N LYS A 165 12.15 11.90 2.87
CA LYS A 165 11.50 10.57 2.78
C LYS A 165 9.98 10.70 2.55
N LEU A 166 9.58 11.50 1.56
CA LEU A 166 8.17 11.71 1.21
C LEU A 166 7.43 10.36 1.09
N GLY A 167 6.29 10.26 1.76
CA GLY A 167 5.46 9.05 1.78
C GLY A 167 5.86 8.01 2.82
N LEU A 168 6.89 8.24 3.64
CA LEU A 168 7.32 7.30 4.68
C LEU A 168 6.24 7.02 5.74
N TYR A 169 5.50 8.04 6.16
CA TYR A 169 4.58 7.93 7.30
C TYR A 169 3.11 7.83 6.94
N GLY A 170 2.79 7.84 5.64
CA GLY A 170 1.43 7.71 5.16
C GLY A 170 1.23 8.43 3.85
N VAL A 171 0.30 7.88 3.07
CA VAL A 171 -0.22 8.45 1.84
C VAL A 171 -1.74 8.30 1.88
N ALA A 172 -2.45 9.30 1.36
CA ALA A 172 -3.87 9.21 1.07
C ALA A 172 -4.13 9.77 -0.32
N ILE A 173 -5.17 9.25 -0.97
CA ILE A 173 -5.56 9.66 -2.32
C ILE A 173 -7.06 9.88 -2.38
N GLU A 174 -7.47 10.94 -3.06
CA GLU A 174 -8.86 11.25 -3.34
C GLU A 174 -8.98 11.62 -4.82
N ALA A 175 -9.90 10.96 -5.51
CA ALA A 175 -10.18 11.22 -6.92
C ALA A 175 -11.63 11.71 -7.04
N ASN A 176 -11.82 13.00 -7.28
CA ASN A 176 -13.15 13.61 -7.35
C ASN A 176 -13.23 14.61 -8.51
N ASN A 177 -14.23 14.45 -9.36
CA ASN A 177 -14.62 15.41 -10.42
C ASN A 177 -13.46 15.95 -11.27
N GLY A 178 -12.59 15.06 -11.74
CA GLY A 178 -11.45 15.40 -12.61
C GLY A 178 -10.21 15.92 -11.88
N ALA A 179 -10.22 15.97 -10.56
CA ALA A 179 -9.05 16.25 -9.73
C ALA A 179 -8.60 14.98 -9.00
N LEU A 180 -7.28 14.80 -8.91
CA LEU A 180 -6.64 13.80 -8.07
C LEU A 180 -5.84 14.54 -7.00
N VAL A 181 -6.19 14.34 -5.74
CA VAL A 181 -5.46 14.89 -4.60
C VAL A 181 -4.66 13.76 -3.97
N VAL A 182 -3.36 14.01 -3.78
CA VAL A 182 -2.45 13.10 -3.09
C VAL A 182 -1.92 13.81 -1.85
N HIS A 183 -2.16 13.22 -0.70
CA HIS A 183 -1.57 13.64 0.56
C HIS A 183 -0.44 12.67 0.91
N ALA A 184 0.70 13.19 1.35
CA ALA A 184 1.81 12.36 1.78
C ALA A 184 2.58 13.02 2.91
N LYS A 185 3.07 12.19 3.82
CA LYS A 185 3.86 12.63 4.98
C LYS A 185 5.28 12.09 4.89
N GLY A 186 6.24 13.00 4.93
CA GLY A 186 7.66 12.71 5.13
C GLY A 186 8.18 13.26 6.47
N ASN A 187 9.49 13.14 6.66
CA ASN A 187 10.27 14.02 7.53
C ASN A 187 10.17 15.45 6.98
N GLY A 188 9.91 16.44 7.83
CA GLY A 188 9.95 17.83 7.38
C GLY A 188 11.34 18.20 6.84
N CYS A 189 11.40 19.21 5.98
CA CYS A 189 12.68 19.79 5.58
C CYS A 189 13.32 20.46 6.80
N SER A 190 14.38 19.86 7.35
CA SER A 190 15.20 20.55 8.33
C SER A 190 15.94 21.68 7.63
N SER A 191 15.57 22.93 7.94
CA SER A 191 16.47 24.05 7.70
C SER A 191 17.59 23.93 8.73
N ASN A 192 18.80 23.57 8.32
CA ASN A 192 19.97 23.98 9.09
C ASN A 192 19.97 25.52 9.07
N LYS A 193 19.46 26.14 10.14
CA LYS A 193 19.70 27.55 10.45
C LYS A 193 20.88 27.63 11.39
#